data_AF-A0A941TVB8-F1
#
_entry.id   AF-A0A941TVB8-F1
#
_cell.length_a   1.000
_cell.length_b   1.000
_cell.length_c   1.000
_cell.angle_alpha   90.00
_cell.angle_beta   90.00
_cell.angle_gamma   90.00
#
_symmetry.space_group_name_H-M   'P 1'
#
loop_
_entity.id
_entity.type
_entity.pdbx_description
1 polymer ?
#
loop_
_entity_poly.entity_id
_entity_poly.type
_entity_poly.pdbx_seq_one_letter_code
_entity_poly.pdbx_strand_id
1 'polypeptide(L)'
;MTRHITRHLCAADPVMAALISTVGPYRNELDEDLHPFQALAQAIAHQQLNGTAARTILGRLILNCGSGAFPTPQEIIRAPLAALCAAGFSGSKAAALKDLAEKTLANVVPDGATLAALSDDEIVERLTQVRGIGRWTVEMLLMFRLGRPDVLPVDDFGVRAGFQAAYGLASLPHPKALLAFGERWRPHRSAAAWYLWRALDLKREKKLPPPPQKMRLPRIARRRRKKVVAQKRAKAARKTSTGKAGAARARAAPRARK
;
A
#
# COMPACT_ATOMS: atom_id res chain seq x y z
N MET A 1 24.46 -4.56 -12.64
CA MET A 1 23.76 -3.38 -12.07
C MET A 1 23.66 -3.40 -10.54
N THR A 2 23.37 -4.52 -9.88
CA THR A 2 23.05 -4.54 -8.43
C THR A 2 24.18 -4.20 -7.45
N ARG A 3 25.46 -4.31 -7.84
CA ARG A 3 26.61 -4.04 -6.95
C ARG A 3 26.76 -2.56 -6.53
N HIS A 4 26.41 -1.60 -7.38
CA HIS A 4 26.50 -0.18 -6.98
C HIS A 4 25.41 0.17 -5.96
N ILE A 5 24.21 -0.41 -6.13
CA ILE A 5 23.08 -0.24 -5.21
C ILE A 5 23.45 -0.75 -3.82
N THR A 6 23.95 -1.98 -3.72
CA THR A 6 24.33 -2.55 -2.43
C THR A 6 25.49 -1.78 -1.80
N ARG A 7 26.50 -1.37 -2.58
CA ARG A 7 27.59 -0.52 -2.09
C ARG A 7 27.09 0.80 -1.50
N HIS A 8 26.18 1.47 -2.19
CA HIS A 8 25.56 2.71 -1.71
C HIS A 8 24.83 2.50 -0.39
N LEU A 9 23.98 1.47 -0.30
CA LEU A 9 23.25 1.16 0.93
C LEU A 9 24.19 0.78 2.08
N CYS A 10 25.24 0.00 1.82
CA CYS A 10 26.25 -0.35 2.83
C CYS A 10 26.98 0.89 3.37
N ALA A 11 27.31 1.86 2.51
CA ALA A 11 27.98 3.09 2.91
C ALA A 11 27.05 4.02 3.70
N ALA A 12 25.76 4.07 3.34
CA ALA A 12 24.78 4.96 3.97
C ALA A 12 24.25 4.44 5.33
N ASP A 13 24.27 3.12 5.55
CA ASP A 13 23.62 2.51 6.70
C ASP A 13 24.30 1.19 7.14
N PRO A 14 24.99 1.17 8.31
CA PRO A 14 25.64 -0.03 8.83
C PRO A 14 24.69 -1.21 9.07
N VAL A 15 23.41 -0.96 9.38
CA VAL A 15 22.41 -2.02 9.54
C VAL A 15 22.11 -2.66 8.19
N MET A 16 22.00 -1.85 7.13
CA MET A 16 21.85 -2.38 5.77
C MET A 16 23.09 -3.16 5.34
N ALA A 17 24.30 -2.70 5.69
CA ALA A 17 25.52 -3.45 5.41
C ALA A 17 25.49 -4.87 6.02
N ALA A 18 25.09 -4.98 7.29
CA ALA A 18 24.94 -6.26 7.97
C ALA A 18 23.86 -7.14 7.31
N LEU A 19 22.70 -6.58 6.99
CA LEU A 19 21.63 -7.29 6.28
C LEU A 19 22.07 -7.79 4.91
N ILE A 20 22.74 -6.95 4.12
CA ILE A 20 23.24 -7.28 2.79
C ILE A 20 24.26 -8.42 2.88
N SER A 21 25.13 -8.41 3.89
CA SER A 21 26.09 -9.49 4.11
C SER A 21 25.41 -10.83 4.43
N THR A 22 24.29 -10.83 5.14
CA THR A 22 23.56 -12.07 5.49
C THR A 22 22.65 -12.55 4.36
N VAL A 23 21.92 -11.63 3.72
CA VAL A 23 20.93 -11.94 2.68
C VAL A 23 21.60 -12.22 1.34
N GLY A 24 22.71 -11.56 1.05
CA GLY A 24 23.40 -11.62 -0.23
C GLY A 24 22.88 -10.58 -1.24
N PRO A 25 23.08 -10.82 -2.55
CA PRO A 25 22.83 -9.82 -3.58
C PRO A 25 21.34 -9.48 -3.71
N TYR A 26 21.06 -8.22 -4.05
CA TYR A 26 19.72 -7.76 -4.37
C TYR A 26 19.19 -8.52 -5.60
N ARG A 27 18.11 -9.27 -5.42
CA ARG A 27 17.43 -10.04 -6.47
C ARG A 27 15.97 -9.60 -6.53
N ASN A 28 15.73 -8.55 -7.32
CA ASN A 28 14.39 -8.19 -7.74
C ASN A 28 14.29 -8.50 -9.23
N GLU A 29 13.63 -9.60 -9.55
CA GLU A 29 13.37 -10.00 -10.92
C GLU A 29 12.13 -9.23 -11.38
N LEU A 30 12.32 -8.37 -12.37
CA LEU A 30 11.21 -7.65 -13.00
C LEU A 30 10.60 -8.58 -14.04
N ASP A 31 9.28 -8.68 -14.03
CA ASP A 31 8.53 -9.31 -15.11
C ASP A 31 8.13 -8.21 -16.09
N GLU A 32 9.00 -7.96 -17.07
CA GLU A 32 8.84 -6.87 -18.05
C GLU A 32 7.71 -7.13 -19.05
N ASP A 33 7.26 -8.37 -19.18
CA ASP A 33 6.17 -8.79 -20.06
C ASP A 33 4.81 -8.79 -19.34
N LEU A 34 4.81 -8.75 -18.01
CA LEU A 34 3.60 -8.77 -17.20
C LEU A 34 2.70 -7.59 -17.55
N HIS A 35 1.43 -7.83 -17.91
CA HIS A 35 0.53 -6.71 -18.17
C HIS A 35 0.22 -5.94 -16.87
N PRO A 36 0.10 -4.58 -16.87
CA PRO A 36 -0.21 -3.81 -15.66
C PRO A 36 -1.48 -4.27 -14.92
N PHE A 37 -2.50 -4.69 -15.67
CA PHE A 37 -3.70 -5.33 -15.14
C PHE A 37 -3.36 -6.54 -14.23
N GLN A 38 -2.54 -7.47 -14.75
CA GLN A 38 -2.17 -8.67 -14.03
C GLN A 38 -1.33 -8.32 -12.79
N ALA A 39 -0.38 -7.39 -12.91
CA ALA A 39 0.42 -6.93 -11.78
C ALA A 39 -0.45 -6.33 -10.65
N LEU A 40 -1.43 -5.49 -11.01
CA LEU A 40 -2.36 -4.90 -10.05
C LEU A 40 -3.31 -5.94 -9.44
N ALA A 41 -3.80 -6.89 -10.23
CA ALA A 41 -4.64 -7.99 -9.75
C ALA A 41 -3.88 -8.89 -8.76
N GLN A 42 -2.60 -9.19 -9.05
CA GLN A 42 -1.71 -9.90 -8.12
C GLN A 42 -1.49 -9.09 -6.84
N ALA A 43 -1.29 -7.77 -6.93
CA ALA A 43 -1.12 -6.92 -5.77
C ALA A 43 -2.40 -6.86 -4.91
N ILE A 44 -3.60 -6.85 -5.51
CA ILE A 44 -4.89 -6.99 -4.78
C ILE A 44 -4.95 -8.32 -4.03
N ALA A 45 -4.52 -9.42 -4.64
CA ALA A 45 -4.46 -10.72 -3.96
C ALA A 45 -3.56 -10.67 -2.72
N HIS A 46 -2.40 -10.02 -2.82
CA HIS A 46 -1.42 -9.91 -1.72
C HIS A 46 -1.86 -9.00 -0.56
N GLN A 47 -2.83 -8.10 -0.74
CA GLN A 47 -3.28 -7.19 0.32
C GLN A 47 -3.66 -7.96 1.59
N GLN A 48 -3.04 -7.59 2.73
CA GLN A 48 -3.34 -8.14 4.06
C GLN A 48 -3.12 -9.67 4.21
N LEU A 49 -2.40 -10.31 3.29
CA LEU A 49 -2.11 -11.75 3.32
C LEU A 49 -0.60 -12.03 3.30
N ASN A 50 -0.22 -13.24 3.71
CA ASN A 50 1.14 -13.73 3.47
C ASN A 50 1.29 -14.18 2.01
N GLY A 51 2.53 -14.23 1.51
CA GLY A 51 2.80 -14.57 0.11
C GLY A 51 2.33 -15.97 -0.30
N THR A 52 2.36 -16.96 0.60
CA THR A 52 1.88 -18.32 0.31
C THR A 52 0.37 -18.32 0.06
N ALA A 53 -0.40 -17.67 0.93
CA ALA A 53 -1.86 -17.55 0.77
C ALA A 53 -2.22 -16.81 -0.52
N ALA A 54 -1.52 -15.71 -0.83
CA ALA A 54 -1.74 -14.96 -2.06
C ALA A 54 -1.47 -15.81 -3.32
N ARG A 55 -0.36 -16.58 -3.34
CA ARG A 55 -0.05 -17.52 -4.44
C ARG A 55 -1.11 -18.59 -4.62
N THR A 56 -1.62 -19.17 -3.53
CA THR A 56 -2.71 -20.16 -3.59
C THR A 56 -3.97 -19.56 -4.21
N ILE A 57 -4.36 -18.34 -3.81
CA ILE A 57 -5.52 -17.65 -4.38
C ILE A 57 -5.32 -17.39 -5.87
N LEU A 58 -4.14 -16.92 -6.28
CA LEU A 58 -3.83 -16.66 -7.69
C LEU A 58 -3.84 -17.93 -8.54
N GLY A 59 -3.33 -19.05 -8.02
CA GLY A 59 -3.43 -20.35 -8.70
C GLY A 59 -4.87 -20.78 -8.92
N ARG A 60 -5.73 -20.64 -7.91
CA ARG A 60 -7.17 -20.93 -8.05
C ARG A 60 -7.88 -19.97 -8.99
N LEU A 61 -7.48 -18.70 -9.03
CA LEU A 61 -8.04 -17.71 -9.96
C LEU A 61 -7.77 -18.13 -11.41
N ILE A 62 -6.55 -18.55 -11.72
CA ILE A 62 -6.16 -19.08 -13.03
C ILE A 62 -7.03 -20.30 -13.39
N LEU A 63 -7.12 -21.27 -12.48
CA LEU A 63 -7.90 -22.50 -12.72
C LEU A 63 -9.40 -22.25 -12.87
N ASN A 64 -9.97 -21.34 -12.09
CA ASN A 64 -11.42 -21.13 -12.04
C ASN A 64 -11.92 -20.12 -13.07
N CYS A 65 -11.07 -19.22 -13.54
CA CYS A 65 -11.48 -18.06 -14.34
C CYS A 65 -10.60 -17.79 -15.56
N GLY A 66 -9.47 -18.48 -15.71
CA GLY A 66 -8.55 -18.30 -16.82
C GLY A 66 -8.61 -19.46 -17.81
N SER A 67 -8.36 -19.17 -19.08
CA SER A 67 -8.28 -20.18 -20.15
C SER A 67 -6.86 -20.79 -20.24
N GLY A 68 -6.35 -21.35 -19.14
CA GLY A 68 -5.00 -21.95 -19.06
C GLY A 68 -3.86 -20.96 -18.80
N ALA A 69 -4.18 -19.67 -18.67
CA ALA A 69 -3.26 -18.60 -18.32
C ALA A 69 -3.93 -17.63 -17.33
N PHE A 70 -3.23 -16.56 -16.93
CA PHE A 70 -3.82 -15.52 -16.10
C PHE A 70 -5.06 -14.92 -16.80
N PRO A 71 -6.21 -14.79 -16.10
CA PRO A 71 -7.43 -14.32 -16.74
C PRO A 71 -7.27 -12.92 -17.32
N THR A 72 -7.77 -12.71 -18.53
CA THR A 72 -7.91 -11.40 -19.17
C THR A 72 -8.94 -10.53 -18.45
N PRO A 73 -8.93 -9.19 -18.65
CA PRO A 73 -9.98 -8.32 -18.11
C PRO A 73 -11.41 -8.77 -18.51
N GLN A 74 -11.60 -9.23 -19.76
CA GLN A 74 -12.88 -9.72 -20.25
C GLN A 74 -13.33 -10.99 -19.51
N GLU A 75 -12.42 -11.94 -19.27
CA GLU A 75 -12.72 -13.15 -18.49
C GLU A 75 -13.10 -12.79 -17.04
N ILE A 76 -12.37 -11.86 -16.41
CA ILE A 76 -12.72 -11.38 -15.07
C ILE A 76 -14.11 -10.73 -15.05
N ILE A 77 -14.48 -9.93 -16.06
CA ILE A 77 -15.82 -9.32 -16.16
C ILE A 77 -16.92 -10.36 -16.37
N ARG A 78 -16.66 -11.44 -17.12
CA ARG A 78 -17.64 -12.52 -17.33
C ARG A 78 -17.76 -13.46 -16.12
N ALA A 79 -16.69 -13.66 -15.35
CA ALA A 79 -16.69 -14.57 -14.21
C ALA A 79 -17.71 -14.17 -13.14
N PRO A 80 -18.61 -15.04 -12.66
CA PRO A 80 -19.51 -14.71 -11.57
C PRO A 80 -18.73 -14.31 -10.30
N LEU A 81 -19.26 -13.38 -9.49
CA LEU A 81 -18.62 -13.01 -8.21
C LEU A 81 -18.36 -14.23 -7.31
N ALA A 82 -19.26 -15.22 -7.33
CA ALA A 82 -19.12 -16.47 -6.60
C ALA A 82 -17.85 -17.25 -7.00
N ALA A 83 -17.46 -17.24 -8.29
CA ALA A 83 -16.25 -17.92 -8.76
C ALA A 83 -14.98 -17.24 -8.25
N LEU A 84 -14.96 -15.90 -8.25
CA LEU A 84 -13.86 -15.11 -7.67
C LEU A 84 -13.73 -15.36 -6.15
N CYS A 85 -14.86 -15.42 -5.44
CA CYS A 85 -14.87 -15.76 -4.02
C CYS A 85 -14.40 -17.22 -3.77
N ALA A 86 -14.79 -18.17 -4.63
CA ALA A 86 -14.34 -19.56 -4.55
C ALA A 86 -12.84 -19.71 -4.79
N ALA A 87 -12.23 -18.82 -5.59
CA ALA A 87 -10.77 -18.74 -5.71
C ALA A 87 -10.08 -18.24 -4.42
N GLY A 88 -10.83 -17.62 -3.50
CA GLY A 88 -10.38 -17.18 -2.18
C GLY A 88 -10.31 -15.66 -2.02
N PHE A 89 -10.87 -14.88 -2.96
CA PHE A 89 -11.01 -13.44 -2.76
C PHE A 89 -12.16 -13.13 -1.80
N SER A 90 -11.99 -12.11 -0.95
CA SER A 90 -13.11 -11.52 -0.24
C SER A 90 -14.05 -10.83 -1.22
N GLY A 91 -15.31 -10.61 -0.85
CA GLY A 91 -16.26 -9.87 -1.70
C GLY A 91 -15.76 -8.47 -2.09
N SER A 92 -15.04 -7.79 -1.20
CA SER A 92 -14.42 -6.48 -1.50
C SER A 92 -13.30 -6.58 -2.54
N LYS A 93 -12.45 -7.61 -2.48
CA LYS A 93 -11.38 -7.82 -3.46
C LYS A 93 -11.93 -8.33 -4.80
N ALA A 94 -12.96 -9.17 -4.79
CA ALA A 94 -13.66 -9.59 -6.01
C ALA A 94 -14.26 -8.37 -6.73
N ALA A 95 -14.90 -7.46 -6.00
CA ALA A 95 -15.39 -6.21 -6.56
C ALA A 95 -14.26 -5.28 -7.07
N ALA A 96 -13.11 -5.26 -6.39
CA ALA A 96 -11.93 -4.53 -6.86
C ALA A 96 -11.36 -5.10 -8.16
N LEU A 97 -11.31 -6.43 -8.31
CA LEU A 97 -10.88 -7.08 -9.55
C LEU A 97 -11.80 -6.77 -10.73
N LYS A 98 -13.13 -6.77 -10.50
CA LYS A 98 -14.11 -6.36 -11.51
C LYS A 98 -13.91 -4.93 -11.97
N ASP A 99 -13.80 -4.01 -11.02
CA ASP A 99 -13.58 -2.59 -11.33
C ASP A 99 -12.23 -2.34 -12.02
N LEU A 100 -11.18 -3.06 -11.60
CA LEU A 100 -9.88 -3.04 -12.28
C LEU A 100 -9.98 -3.51 -13.72
N ALA A 101 -10.72 -4.59 -13.98
CA ALA A 101 -10.92 -5.11 -15.33
C ALA A 101 -11.68 -4.12 -16.21
N GLU A 102 -12.79 -3.56 -15.71
CA GLU A 102 -13.57 -2.53 -16.42
C GLU A 102 -12.72 -1.30 -16.75
N LYS A 103 -11.96 -0.79 -15.78
CA LYS A 103 -11.07 0.37 -15.97
C LYS A 103 -9.89 0.07 -16.88
N THR A 104 -9.45 -1.19 -16.97
CA THR A 104 -8.44 -1.60 -17.96
C THR A 104 -9.03 -1.55 -19.37
N LEU A 105 -10.24 -2.08 -19.58
CA LEU A 105 -10.89 -2.03 -20.90
C LEU A 105 -11.27 -0.61 -21.32
N ALA A 106 -11.52 0.28 -20.37
CA ALA A 106 -11.77 1.69 -20.61
C ALA A 106 -10.48 2.54 -20.76
N ASN A 107 -9.28 1.93 -20.78
CA ASN A 107 -7.98 2.62 -20.83
C ASN A 107 -7.70 3.61 -19.67
N VAL A 108 -8.43 3.48 -18.56
CA VAL A 108 -8.13 4.19 -17.31
C VAL A 108 -6.86 3.62 -16.68
N VAL A 109 -6.70 2.28 -16.69
CA VAL A 109 -5.42 1.62 -16.43
C VAL A 109 -4.65 1.53 -17.74
N PRO A 110 -3.55 2.28 -17.93
CA PRO A 110 -2.84 2.30 -19.20
C PRO A 110 -1.93 1.08 -19.35
N ASP A 111 -1.45 0.87 -20.58
CA ASP A 111 -0.44 -0.15 -20.89
C ASP A 111 0.92 0.15 -20.23
N GLY A 112 1.84 -0.83 -20.33
CA GLY A 112 3.15 -0.74 -19.71
C GLY A 112 4.04 0.39 -20.26
N ALA A 113 3.97 0.64 -21.57
CA ALA A 113 4.78 1.68 -22.22
C ALA A 113 4.35 3.08 -21.75
N THR A 114 3.04 3.31 -21.71
CA THR A 114 2.45 4.55 -21.20
C THR A 114 2.80 4.74 -19.72
N LEU A 115 2.68 3.69 -18.89
CA LEU A 115 3.06 3.77 -17.48
C LEU A 115 4.54 4.10 -17.28
N ALA A 116 5.43 3.55 -18.11
CA ALA A 116 6.86 3.81 -17.99
C ALA A 116 7.22 5.30 -18.20
N ALA A 117 6.45 6.00 -19.02
CA ALA A 117 6.63 7.43 -19.32
C ALA A 117 6.07 8.37 -18.24
N LEU A 118 5.18 7.90 -17.37
CA LEU A 118 4.57 8.71 -16.31
C LEU A 118 5.42 8.80 -15.05
N SER A 119 5.34 9.91 -14.33
CA SER A 119 5.93 10.03 -13.00
C SER A 119 5.22 9.14 -11.97
N ASP A 120 5.92 8.80 -10.88
CA ASP A 120 5.36 7.96 -9.82
C ASP A 120 4.08 8.57 -9.21
N ASP A 121 4.03 9.89 -9.06
CA ASP A 121 2.86 10.59 -8.49
C ASP A 121 1.66 10.57 -9.45
N GLU A 122 1.87 10.73 -10.76
CA GLU A 122 0.80 10.60 -11.77
C GLU A 122 0.23 9.18 -11.81
N ILE A 123 1.08 8.16 -11.70
CA ILE A 123 0.66 6.76 -11.66
C ILE A 123 -0.18 6.50 -10.40
N VAL A 124 0.24 7.02 -9.24
CA VAL A 124 -0.52 6.91 -7.98
C VAL A 124 -1.87 7.60 -8.10
N GLU A 125 -1.92 8.84 -8.57
CA GLU A 125 -3.18 9.57 -8.74
C GLU A 125 -4.15 8.83 -9.65
N ARG A 126 -3.68 8.38 -10.82
CA ARG A 126 -4.50 7.69 -11.81
C ARG A 126 -5.02 6.34 -11.31
N LEU A 127 -4.13 5.49 -10.78
CA LEU A 127 -4.50 4.12 -10.41
C LEU A 127 -5.31 4.04 -9.11
N THR A 128 -5.23 5.05 -8.24
CA THR A 128 -6.06 5.09 -7.01
C THR A 128 -7.53 5.43 -7.28
N GLN A 129 -7.90 5.75 -8.52
CA GLN A 129 -9.29 5.81 -8.96
C GLN A 129 -9.96 4.43 -9.06
N VAL A 130 -9.16 3.36 -9.12
CA VAL A 130 -9.65 1.98 -9.13
C VAL A 130 -10.04 1.59 -7.70
N ARG A 131 -11.25 1.06 -7.54
CA ARG A 131 -11.79 0.57 -6.28
C ARG A 131 -10.82 -0.45 -5.67
N GLY A 132 -10.47 -0.23 -4.41
CA GLY A 132 -9.61 -1.14 -3.66
C GLY A 132 -8.12 -1.04 -4.00
N ILE A 133 -7.72 -0.16 -4.93
CA ILE A 133 -6.32 0.16 -5.19
C ILE A 133 -5.97 1.42 -4.41
N GLY A 134 -5.15 1.23 -3.36
CA GLY A 134 -4.54 2.32 -2.61
C GLY A 134 -3.09 2.55 -3.04
N ARG A 135 -2.46 3.58 -2.46
CA ARG A 135 -1.04 3.92 -2.71
C ARG A 135 -0.12 2.71 -2.59
N TRP A 136 -0.27 1.89 -1.55
CA TRP A 136 0.53 0.69 -1.36
C TRP A 136 0.47 -0.27 -2.55
N THR A 137 -0.70 -0.50 -3.14
CA THR A 137 -0.86 -1.38 -4.31
C THR A 137 -0.15 -0.81 -5.53
N VAL A 138 -0.19 0.51 -5.71
CA VAL A 138 0.56 1.19 -6.77
C VAL A 138 2.06 1.12 -6.52
N GLU A 139 2.52 1.28 -5.28
CA GLU A 139 3.94 1.12 -4.93
C GLU A 139 4.46 -0.29 -5.24
N MET A 140 3.64 -1.33 -5.08
CA MET A 140 4.01 -2.69 -5.52
C MET A 140 4.18 -2.76 -7.04
N LEU A 141 3.30 -2.13 -7.82
CA LEU A 141 3.47 -2.02 -9.27
C LEU A 141 4.76 -1.26 -9.63
N LEU A 142 5.01 -0.12 -8.99
CA LEU A 142 6.21 0.70 -9.26
C LEU A 142 7.49 -0.11 -9.00
N MET A 143 7.55 -0.88 -7.91
CA MET A 143 8.73 -1.64 -7.52
C MET A 143 8.95 -2.91 -8.34
N PHE A 144 7.90 -3.72 -8.51
CA PHE A 144 8.04 -5.09 -9.05
C PHE A 144 7.76 -5.18 -10.53
N ARG A 145 7.04 -4.21 -11.10
CA ARG A 145 6.72 -4.19 -12.52
C ARG A 145 7.47 -3.11 -13.30
N LEU A 146 7.53 -1.89 -12.75
CA LEU A 146 8.18 -0.76 -13.43
C LEU A 146 9.65 -0.57 -13.01
N GLY A 147 10.13 -1.34 -12.03
CA GLY A 147 11.51 -1.27 -11.58
C GLY A 147 11.94 0.09 -11.03
N ARG A 148 11.00 0.93 -10.57
CA ARG A 148 11.30 2.25 -10.03
C ARG A 148 12.25 2.09 -8.82
N PRO A 149 13.47 2.67 -8.85
CA PRO A 149 14.51 2.36 -7.87
C PRO A 149 14.29 3.04 -6.51
N ASP A 150 13.46 4.09 -6.46
CA ASP A 150 13.37 4.99 -5.32
C ASP A 150 12.00 5.04 -4.64
N VAL A 151 11.36 3.89 -4.48
CA VAL A 151 10.07 3.74 -3.80
C VAL A 151 10.27 3.19 -2.38
N LEU A 152 9.66 3.83 -1.39
CA LEU A 152 9.62 3.34 0.00
C LEU A 152 8.16 3.17 0.43
N PRO A 153 7.62 1.93 0.45
CA PRO A 153 6.23 1.69 0.82
C PRO A 153 6.08 1.76 2.34
N VAL A 154 6.02 2.97 2.89
CA VAL A 154 6.06 3.23 4.34
C VAL A 154 4.83 2.75 5.09
N ASP A 155 3.75 2.43 4.38
CA ASP A 155 2.54 1.84 4.96
C ASP A 155 2.57 0.30 4.93
N ASP A 156 3.55 -0.30 4.24
CA ASP A 156 3.72 -1.76 4.19
C ASP A 156 4.10 -2.31 5.56
N PHE A 157 3.33 -3.29 6.05
CA PHE A 157 3.60 -3.94 7.32
C PHE A 157 4.94 -4.68 7.31
N GLY A 158 5.25 -5.39 6.22
CA GLY A 158 6.48 -6.17 6.08
C GLY A 158 7.72 -5.29 6.16
N VAL A 159 7.75 -4.17 5.46
CA VAL A 159 8.84 -3.18 5.50
C VAL A 159 8.99 -2.59 6.89
N ARG A 160 7.89 -2.15 7.52
CA ARG A 160 7.94 -1.58 8.87
C ARG A 160 8.36 -2.60 9.93
N ALA A 161 7.90 -3.84 9.83
CA ALA A 161 8.25 -4.91 10.76
C ALA A 161 9.69 -5.39 10.56
N GLY A 162 10.15 -5.44 9.30
CA GLY A 162 11.54 -5.66 8.93
C GLY A 162 12.45 -4.58 9.50
N PHE A 163 12.06 -3.32 9.37
CA PHE A 163 12.78 -2.19 9.97
C PHE A 163 12.79 -2.27 11.50
N GLN A 164 11.66 -2.57 12.12
CA GLN A 164 11.61 -2.78 13.57
C GLN A 164 12.61 -3.85 14.01
N ALA A 165 12.66 -4.97 13.29
CA ALA A 165 13.52 -6.10 13.58
C ALA A 165 15.01 -5.76 13.40
N ALA A 166 15.39 -5.30 12.21
CA ALA A 166 16.77 -5.06 11.84
C ALA A 166 17.42 -3.94 12.69
N TYR A 167 16.64 -2.97 13.13
CA TYR A 167 17.14 -1.82 13.91
C TYR A 167 16.86 -1.95 15.42
N GLY A 168 16.37 -3.11 15.88
CA GLY A 168 16.16 -3.38 17.31
C GLY A 168 15.15 -2.45 17.99
N LEU A 169 14.09 -2.04 17.29
CA LEU A 169 13.09 -1.12 17.83
C LEU A 169 12.07 -1.87 18.71
N ALA A 170 11.73 -1.26 19.85
CA ALA A 170 10.74 -1.81 20.78
C ALA A 170 9.31 -1.87 20.19
N SER A 171 9.00 -1.02 19.22
CA SER A 171 7.67 -0.92 18.62
C SER A 171 7.75 -0.67 17.12
N LEU A 172 6.71 -1.08 16.39
CA LEU A 172 6.59 -0.83 14.96
C LEU A 172 6.73 0.67 14.65
N PRO A 173 7.66 1.09 13.76
CA PRO A 173 7.90 2.50 13.47
C PRO A 173 6.67 3.13 12.83
N HIS A 174 6.41 4.41 13.11
CA HIS A 174 5.36 5.17 12.42
C HIS A 174 5.80 5.47 10.97
N PRO A 175 4.89 5.45 9.96
CA PRO A 175 5.26 5.66 8.55
C PRO A 175 6.12 6.91 8.30
N LYS A 176 5.76 8.05 8.90
CA LYS A 176 6.57 9.28 8.83
C LYS A 176 8.01 9.16 9.34
N ALA A 177 8.27 8.32 10.35
CA ALA A 177 9.62 8.16 10.89
C ALA A 177 10.45 7.27 9.98
N LEU A 178 9.82 6.21 9.43
CA LEU A 178 10.43 5.38 8.40
C LEU A 178 10.75 6.21 7.15
N LEU A 179 9.84 7.08 6.72
CA LEU A 179 10.06 7.97 5.58
C LEU A 179 11.28 8.87 5.81
N ALA A 180 11.31 9.60 6.93
CA ALA A 180 12.41 10.50 7.25
C ALA A 180 13.75 9.76 7.41
N PHE A 181 13.73 8.56 7.98
CA PHE A 181 14.93 7.74 8.09
C PHE A 181 15.45 7.26 6.72
N GLY A 182 14.53 6.84 5.86
CA GLY A 182 14.81 6.26 4.55
C GLY A 182 15.36 7.24 3.52
N GLU A 183 15.37 8.56 3.79
CA GLU A 183 16.03 9.55 2.93
C GLU A 183 17.51 9.22 2.68
N ARG A 184 18.19 8.59 3.64
CA ARG A 184 19.58 8.15 3.50
C ARG A 184 19.79 7.07 2.44
N TRP A 185 18.75 6.33 2.07
CA TRP A 185 18.84 5.25 1.10
C TRP A 185 18.56 5.70 -0.33
N ARG A 186 18.26 6.99 -0.55
CA ARG A 186 18.07 7.53 -1.90
C ARG A 186 19.36 7.45 -2.71
N PRO A 187 19.30 7.07 -4.00
CA PRO A 187 18.09 6.92 -4.83
C PRO A 187 17.60 5.46 -4.92
N HIS A 188 17.91 4.61 -3.94
CA HIS A 188 17.72 3.16 -3.99
C HIS A 188 16.78 2.63 -2.89
N ARG A 189 15.76 3.41 -2.51
CA ARG A 189 14.82 3.02 -1.45
C ARG A 189 14.05 1.72 -1.75
N SER A 190 13.83 1.38 -3.02
CA SER A 190 13.18 0.10 -3.40
C SER A 190 14.03 -1.11 -3.00
N ALA A 191 15.35 -1.00 -3.15
CA ALA A 191 16.27 -2.06 -2.72
C ALA A 191 16.34 -2.14 -1.19
N ALA A 192 16.34 -1.00 -0.49
CA ALA A 192 16.28 -0.99 0.97
C ALA A 192 14.99 -1.66 1.48
N ALA A 193 13.83 -1.33 0.91
CA ALA A 193 12.55 -1.97 1.23
C ALA A 193 12.60 -3.50 1.01
N TRP A 194 13.24 -3.96 -0.07
CA TRP A 194 13.45 -5.38 -0.33
C TRP A 194 14.28 -6.07 0.76
N TYR A 195 15.38 -5.46 1.20
CA TYR A 195 16.19 -6.00 2.32
C TYR A 195 15.41 -5.99 3.64
N LEU A 196 14.51 -5.04 3.87
CA LEU A 196 13.64 -5.03 5.05
C LEU A 196 12.64 -6.18 5.04
N TRP A 197 12.06 -6.54 3.89
CA TRP A 197 11.27 -7.77 3.79
C TRP A 197 12.10 -9.01 4.12
N ARG A 198 13.33 -9.10 3.61
CA ARG A 198 14.26 -10.20 3.94
C ARG A 198 14.63 -10.23 5.42
N ALA A 199 14.77 -9.08 6.07
CA ALA A 199 14.99 -9.01 7.52
C ALA A 199 13.81 -9.62 8.31
N LEU A 200 12.58 -9.39 7.86
CA LEU A 200 11.40 -10.02 8.48
C LEU A 200 11.40 -11.54 8.29
N ASP A 201 11.78 -12.02 7.11
CA ASP A 201 11.91 -13.46 6.81
C ASP A 201 12.99 -14.10 7.71
N LEU A 202 14.20 -13.51 7.76
CA LEU A 202 15.28 -13.96 8.65
C LEU A 202 14.88 -13.94 10.13
N LYS A 203 14.08 -12.97 10.57
CA LYS A 203 13.57 -12.93 11.95
C LYS A 203 12.67 -14.14 12.23
N ARG A 204 11.75 -14.48 11.32
CA ARG A 204 10.87 -15.64 11.45
C ARG A 204 11.66 -16.94 11.51
N GLU A 205 12.77 -17.01 10.78
CA GLU A 205 13.71 -18.12 10.78
C GLU A 205 14.71 -18.12 11.95
N LYS A 206 14.68 -17.10 12.82
CA LYS A 206 15.66 -16.88 13.90
C LYS A 206 17.12 -16.76 13.42
N LYS A 207 17.33 -16.25 12.20
CA LYS A 207 18.64 -16.04 11.56
C LYS A 207 19.03 -14.57 11.37
N LEU A 208 18.21 -13.64 11.87
CA LEU A 208 18.48 -12.21 11.73
C LEU A 208 19.71 -11.83 12.58
N PRO A 209 20.74 -11.16 12.00
CA PRO A 209 21.87 -10.70 12.78
C PRO A 209 21.43 -9.67 13.83
N PRO A 210 22.14 -9.57 14.97
CA PRO A 210 21.87 -8.52 15.94
C PRO A 210 22.14 -7.14 15.33
N PRO A 211 21.38 -6.10 15.72
CA PRO A 211 21.61 -4.76 15.21
C PRO A 211 23.01 -4.29 15.62
N PRO A 212 23.84 -3.77 14.69
CA PRO A 212 25.18 -3.28 15.00
C PRO A 212 25.16 -2.08 15.95
N GLN A 213 24.04 -1.34 16.01
CA GLN A 213 23.83 -0.23 16.94
C GLN A 213 22.38 -0.22 17.44
N LYS A 214 22.18 0.04 18.74
CA LYS A 214 20.85 0.27 19.30
C LYS A 214 20.34 1.64 18.86
N MET A 215 19.26 1.66 18.08
CA MET A 215 18.70 2.89 17.54
C MET A 215 17.45 3.33 18.30
N ARG A 216 17.30 4.65 18.49
CA ARG A 216 16.04 5.29 18.91
C ARG A 216 15.58 6.24 17.80
N LEU A 217 14.39 6.00 17.25
CA LEU A 217 13.79 6.91 16.30
C LEU A 217 13.34 8.22 16.99
N PRO A 218 13.37 9.37 16.30
CA PRO A 218 12.81 10.61 16.83
C PRO A 218 11.33 10.43 17.19
N ARG A 219 10.90 10.96 18.34
CA ARG A 219 9.48 10.94 18.72
C ARG A 219 8.72 11.86 17.77
N ILE A 220 7.90 11.29 16.89
CA ILE A 220 6.95 12.08 16.12
C ILE A 220 5.89 12.63 17.09
N ALA A 221 5.78 13.95 17.17
CA ALA A 221 4.74 14.60 17.93
C ALA A 221 3.36 14.12 17.43
N ARG A 222 2.65 13.36 18.27
CA ARG A 222 1.29 12.92 17.99
C ARG A 222 0.43 14.18 17.92
N ARG A 223 -0.02 14.58 16.72
CA ARG A 223 -0.95 15.70 16.53
C ARG A 223 -2.18 15.41 17.41
N ARG A 224 -2.37 16.18 18.50
CA ARG A 224 -3.48 15.99 19.45
C ARG A 224 -4.79 16.00 18.64
N ARG A 225 -5.46 14.85 18.52
CA ARG A 225 -6.84 14.70 17.99
C ARG A 225 -7.89 15.54 18.77
N LYS A 226 -7.49 16.36 19.74
CA LYS A 226 -8.38 17.15 20.60
C LYS A 226 -9.03 18.36 19.91
N LYS A 227 -8.47 18.94 18.82
CA LYS A 227 -9.10 20.12 18.18
C LYS A 227 -10.29 19.78 17.26
N VAL A 228 -10.24 18.69 16.50
CA VAL A 228 -11.31 18.35 15.53
C VAL A 228 -12.57 17.85 16.22
N VAL A 229 -12.45 17.07 17.30
CA VAL A 229 -13.61 16.60 18.08
C VAL A 229 -14.23 17.74 18.91
N ALA A 230 -13.40 18.62 19.50
CA ALA A 230 -13.89 19.79 20.22
C ALA A 230 -14.60 20.79 19.29
N GLN A 231 -14.07 21.02 18.08
CA GLN A 231 -14.73 21.87 17.07
C GLN A 231 -16.02 21.24 16.54
N LYS A 232 -16.07 19.91 16.33
CA LYS A 232 -17.31 19.22 15.95
C LYS A 232 -18.38 19.26 17.05
N ARG A 233 -18.00 19.10 18.33
CA ARG A 233 -18.92 19.21 19.47
C ARG A 233 -19.42 20.65 19.68
N ALA A 234 -18.56 21.65 19.56
CA ALA A 234 -18.95 23.06 19.67
C ALA A 234 -19.89 23.49 18.52
N LYS A 235 -19.65 23.01 17.30
CA LYS A 235 -20.52 23.30 16.14
C LYS A 235 -21.88 22.59 16.23
N ALA A 236 -21.94 21.40 16.86
CA ALA A 236 -23.19 20.71 17.15
C ALA A 236 -24.01 21.42 18.24
N ALA A 237 -23.37 21.89 19.31
CA ALA A 237 -24.03 22.63 20.39
C ALA A 237 -24.58 24.01 19.94
N ARG A 238 -23.92 24.66 18.97
CA ARG A 238 -24.40 25.93 18.39
C ARG A 238 -25.61 25.75 17.47
N LYS A 239 -25.77 24.58 16.82
CA LYS A 239 -26.94 24.29 15.96
C LYS A 239 -28.21 23.98 16.75
N THR A 240 -28.09 23.40 17.94
CA THR A 240 -29.23 23.08 18.81
C THR A 240 -29.80 24.32 19.53
N SER A 241 -28.98 25.33 19.81
CA SER A 241 -29.47 26.59 20.43
C SER A 241 -30.21 27.50 19.44
N THR A 242 -29.76 27.57 18.17
CA THR A 242 -30.44 28.36 17.13
C THR A 242 -31.77 27.74 16.68
N GLY A 243 -31.92 26.41 16.75
CA GLY A 243 -33.17 25.73 16.41
C GLY A 243 -34.30 25.96 17.42
N LYS A 244 -33.99 26.09 18.72
CA LYS A 244 -34.99 26.38 19.77
C LYS A 244 -35.47 27.83 19.76
N ALA A 245 -34.61 28.79 19.38
CA ALA A 245 -35.00 30.20 19.30
C ALA A 245 -35.95 30.51 18.12
N GLY A 246 -35.79 29.81 16.98
CA GLY A 246 -36.68 29.97 15.82
C GLY A 246 -38.08 29.39 16.04
N ALA A 247 -38.20 28.28 16.77
CA ALA A 247 -39.48 27.63 17.03
C ALA A 247 -40.36 28.39 18.04
N ALA A 248 -39.77 29.18 18.94
CA ALA A 248 -40.52 29.99 19.90
C ALA A 248 -41.15 31.24 19.28
N ARG A 249 -40.60 31.77 18.18
CA ARG A 249 -41.08 33.01 17.54
C ARG A 249 -42.22 32.80 16.54
N ALA A 250 -42.48 31.56 16.12
CA ALA A 250 -43.55 31.22 15.17
C ALA A 250 -44.92 30.91 15.83
N ARG A 251 -45.02 30.92 17.16
CA ARG A 251 -46.27 30.65 17.90
C ARG A 251 -47.02 31.90 18.40
N ALA A 252 -46.54 33.09 18.08
CA ALA A 252 -47.17 34.36 18.46
C ALA A 252 -47.45 35.21 17.20
N ALA A 253 -48.45 34.81 16.42
CA ALA A 253 -49.10 35.69 15.44
C ALA A 253 -50.58 35.83 15.85
N PRO A 254 -51.12 37.06 15.99
CA PRO A 254 -52.48 37.25 16.47
C PRO A 254 -53.49 36.93 15.36
N ARG A 255 -54.56 36.22 15.73
CA ARG A 255 -55.75 36.04 14.89
C ARG A 255 -56.42 37.40 14.65
N ALA A 256 -56.40 37.89 13.42
CA ALA A 256 -57.21 39.03 13.02
C ALA A 256 -58.66 38.59 12.78
N ARG A 257 -59.60 39.26 13.44
CA ARG A 257 -61.04 39.24 13.18
C ARG A 257 -61.36 40.23 12.06
N LYS A 258 -62.07 39.77 11.03
CA LYS A 258 -63.39 40.24 10.57
C LYS A 258 -63.82 39.39 9.37
#